data_AF-A0A073B298-F1
#
_entry.id   AF-A0A073B298-F1
#
_cell.length_a   1.000
_cell.length_b   1.000
_cell.length_c   1.000
_cell.angle_alpha   90.00
_cell.angle_beta   90.00
_cell.angle_gamma   90.00
#
_symmetry.space_group_name_H-M   'P 1'
#
loop_
_entity.id
_entity.type
_entity.pdbx_description
1 polymer ?
#
loop_
_entity_poly.entity_id
_entity_poly.type
_entity_poly.pdbx_seq_one_letter_code
_entity_poly.pdbx_strand_id
1 'polypeptide(L)'
;RLAGRPARPLRFRYVVQCISLGRREGLVQFVNPDDSPQDRVLRGKAAIAVKEAILSGVSAALRRPLLAELSTKAYPRVAERVG
;
A
#
# COMPACT_ATOMS: atom_id res chain seq x y z
N ARG A 1 -20.33 13.41 8.99
CA ARG A 1 -19.84 13.01 10.34
C ARG A 1 -20.80 11.97 10.89
N LEU A 2 -20.32 10.82 11.38
CA LEU A 2 -21.20 9.73 11.87
C LEU A 2 -21.40 9.72 13.40
N ALA A 3 -20.65 10.52 14.17
CA ALA A 3 -20.71 10.53 15.63
C ALA A 3 -20.38 11.90 16.27
N GLY A 4 -20.65 13.01 15.58
CA GLY A 4 -20.35 14.37 16.07
C GLY A 4 -18.86 14.76 16.11
N ARG A 5 -17.96 13.79 16.27
CA ARG A 5 -16.50 13.98 16.27
C ARG A 5 -15.93 14.36 14.89
N PRO A 6 -14.93 15.26 14.83
CA PRO A 6 -14.18 15.51 13.61
C PRO A 6 -13.49 14.22 13.15
N ALA A 7 -13.53 13.96 11.83
CA ALA A 7 -12.75 12.88 11.25
C ALA A 7 -11.27 13.22 11.41
N ARG A 8 -10.45 12.23 11.79
CA ARG A 8 -9.00 12.42 11.76
C ARG A 8 -8.57 12.63 10.31
N PRO A 9 -7.66 13.58 10.01
CA PRO A 9 -7.10 13.72 8.67
C PRO A 9 -6.48 12.41 8.20
N LEU A 10 -6.82 11.97 6.99
CA LEU A 10 -6.20 10.80 6.37
C LEU A 10 -4.75 11.17 6.01
N ARG A 11 -3.79 10.49 6.62
CA ARG A 11 -2.37 10.61 6.27
C ARG A 11 -1.93 9.31 5.62
N PHE A 12 -1.46 9.40 4.39
CA PHE A 12 -0.92 8.28 3.64
C PHE A 12 0.40 8.68 3.00
N ARG A 13 1.15 7.69 2.50
CA ARG A 13 2.38 7.88 1.74
C ARG A 13 2.38 6.89 0.59
N TYR A 14 3.03 7.25 -0.51
CA TYR A 14 3.32 6.29 -1.57
C TYR A 14 4.59 5.49 -1.24
N VAL A 15 4.68 4.29 -1.80
CA VAL A 15 5.82 3.37 -1.58
C VAL A 15 6.25 2.76 -2.91
N VAL A 16 5.27 2.32 -3.71
CA VAL A 16 5.49 1.78 -5.05
C VAL A 16 4.34 2.14 -5.98
N GLN A 17 4.62 2.25 -7.27
CA GLN A 17 3.63 2.22 -8.34
C GLN A 17 3.73 0.90 -9.10
N CYS A 18 2.59 0.24 -9.32
CA CYS A 18 2.51 -0.99 -10.10
C CYS A 18 2.00 -0.68 -11.51
N ILE A 19 2.90 -0.72 -12.50
CA ILE A 19 2.61 -0.41 -13.90
C ILE A 19 2.48 -1.73 -14.66
N SER A 20 1.36 -1.93 -15.35
CA SER A 20 1.09 -3.16 -16.09
C SER A 20 1.64 -3.03 -17.51
N LEU A 21 2.52 -3.94 -17.92
CA LEU A 21 3.09 -3.98 -19.26
C LEU A 21 2.51 -5.12 -20.12
N GLY A 22 1.62 -5.95 -19.55
CA GLY A 22 0.94 -7.05 -20.22
C GLY A 22 0.78 -8.27 -19.30
N ARG A 23 0.27 -9.39 -19.83
CA ARG A 23 0.03 -10.62 -19.03
C ARG A 23 1.31 -11.30 -18.54
N ARG A 24 2.45 -11.02 -19.18
CA ARG A 24 3.75 -11.64 -18.91
C ARG A 24 4.85 -10.65 -18.50
N GLU A 25 4.52 -9.38 -18.44
CA GLU A 25 5.44 -8.27 -18.18
C GLU A 25 4.80 -7.32 -17.17
N GLY A 26 5.54 -7.01 -16.11
CA GLY A 26 5.13 -6.08 -15.07
C GLY A 26 6.27 -5.18 -14.67
N LEU A 27 5.96 -3.99 -14.17
CA LEU A 27 6.92 -3.05 -13.62
C LEU A 27 6.42 -2.52 -12.28
N VAL A 28 7.27 -2.54 -11.28
CA VAL A 28 7.04 -1.88 -10.00
C VAL A 28 8.08 -0.79 -9.83
N GLN A 29 7.65 0.46 -9.89
CA GLN A 29 8.47 1.65 -9.67
C GLN A 29 8.48 1.95 -8.17
N PHE A 30 9.65 2.05 -7.56
CA PHE A 30 9.74 2.56 -6.20
C PHE A 30 9.56 4.08 -6.21
N VAL A 31 8.82 4.62 -5.24
CA VAL A 31 8.52 6.05 -5.17
C VAL A 31 8.79 6.61 -3.78
N ASN A 32 9.03 7.91 -3.74
CA ASN A 32 9.07 8.68 -2.51
C ASN A 32 7.66 8.83 -1.91
N PRO A 33 7.53 9.30 -0.65
CA PRO A 33 6.23 9.48 0.00
C PRO A 33 5.25 10.40 -0.75
N ASP A 34 5.75 11.27 -1.62
CA ASP A 34 5.02 12.22 -2.46
C ASP A 34 4.74 11.71 -3.89
N ASP A 35 4.97 10.42 -4.14
CA ASP A 35 4.80 9.73 -5.43
C ASP A 35 5.88 10.03 -6.50
N SER A 36 6.92 10.82 -6.18
CA SER A 36 8.03 11.03 -7.11
C SER A 36 8.88 9.75 -7.29
N PRO A 37 9.33 9.43 -8.51
CA PRO A 37 10.04 8.18 -8.78
C PRO A 37 11.44 8.16 -8.15
N GLN A 38 11.83 7.00 -7.66
CA GLN A 38 13.21 6.68 -7.27
C GLN A 38 13.96 5.99 -8.42
N ASP A 39 15.29 5.99 -8.37
CA ASP A 39 16.13 5.26 -9.33
C ASP A 39 16.17 3.73 -9.08
N ARG A 40 15.01 3.16 -8.71
CA ARG A 40 14.85 1.72 -8.47
C ARG A 40 13.56 1.23 -9.07
N VAL A 41 13.66 0.18 -9.88
CA VAL A 41 12.54 -0.50 -10.51
C VAL A 41 12.69 -2.00 -10.38
N LEU A 42 11.57 -2.69 -10.17
CA LEU A 42 11.46 -4.13 -10.28
C LEU A 42 10.71 -4.46 -11.58
N ARG A 43 11.17 -5.44 -12.36
CA ARG A 43 10.59 -5.78 -13.67
C ARG A 43 10.34 -7.28 -13.81
N GLY A 44 9.59 -7.65 -14.85
CA GLY A 44 9.34 -9.04 -15.22
C GLY A 44 8.52 -9.81 -14.18
N LYS A 45 8.82 -11.10 -14.00
CA LYS A 45 8.04 -12.01 -13.13
C LYS A 45 7.97 -11.56 -11.67
N ALA A 46 9.03 -10.93 -11.16
CA ALA A 46 9.06 -10.44 -9.78
C ALA A 46 8.05 -9.29 -9.57
N ALA A 47 7.93 -8.38 -10.53
CA ALA A 47 6.93 -7.31 -10.50
C ALA A 47 5.49 -7.86 -10.56
N ILE A 48 5.27 -8.91 -11.35
CA ILE A 48 3.98 -9.61 -11.41
C ILE A 48 3.64 -10.22 -10.04
N ALA A 49 4.59 -10.92 -9.41
CA ALA A 49 4.39 -11.51 -8.09
C ALA A 49 4.07 -10.47 -7.01
N VAL A 50 4.73 -9.31 -7.03
CA VAL A 50 4.44 -8.21 -6.10
C VAL A 50 2.99 -7.73 -6.24
N LYS A 51 2.53 -7.53 -7.48
CA LYS A 51 1.16 -7.09 -7.75
C LYS A 51 0.12 -8.08 -7.22
N GLU A 52 0.32 -9.37 -7.48
CA GLU A 52 -0.56 -10.44 -7.00
C GLU A 52 -0.58 -10.53 -5.47
N ALA A 53 0.58 -10.37 -4.83
CA ALA A 53 0.68 -10.37 -3.37
C ALA A 53 -0.08 -9.20 -2.73
N ILE A 54 -0.01 -8.00 -3.30
CA ILE A 54 -0.74 -6.82 -2.82
C ILE A 54 -2.25 -7.07 -2.88
N LEU A 55 -2.77 -7.49 -4.04
CA LEU A 55 -4.20 -7.73 -4.23
C LEU A 55 -4.72 -8.87 -3.35
N SER A 56 -3.99 -9.98 -3.30
CA SER A 56 -4.34 -11.13 -2.46
C SER A 56 -4.33 -10.77 -0.98
N GLY A 57 -3.36 -9.97 -0.54
CA GLY A 57 -3.25 -9.49 0.83
C GLY A 57 -4.45 -8.64 1.26
N VAL A 58 -4.88 -7.70 0.41
CA VAL A 58 -6.09 -6.88 0.66
C VAL A 58 -7.33 -7.77 0.78
N SER A 59 -7.52 -8.71 -0.16
CA SER A 59 -8.64 -9.65 -0.13
C SER A 59 -8.66 -10.49 1.15
N ALA A 60 -7.50 -11.00 1.59
CA ALA A 60 -7.38 -11.76 2.82
C ALA A 60 -7.70 -10.90 4.06
N ALA A 61 -7.24 -9.65 4.10
CA ALA A 61 -7.50 -8.72 5.19
C ALA A 61 -8.99 -8.38 5.32
N LEU A 62 -9.68 -8.17 4.18
CA LEU A 62 -11.12 -7.92 4.17
C LEU A 62 -11.92 -9.14 4.65
N ARG A 63 -11.46 -10.35 4.34
CA ARG A 63 -12.12 -11.61 4.75
C ARG A 63 -11.81 -12.01 6.19
N ARG A 64 -10.76 -11.46 6.79
CA ARG A 64 -10.30 -11.80 8.15
C ARG A 64 -9.95 -10.51 8.91
N PRO A 65 -10.88 -9.96 9.70
CA PRO A 65 -10.70 -8.69 10.41
C PRO A 65 -9.42 -8.60 11.24
N LEU A 66 -8.98 -9.71 11.84
CA LEU A 66 -7.73 -9.82 12.59
C LEU A 66 -6.48 -9.43 11.74
N LEU A 67 -6.46 -9.77 10.45
CA LEU A 67 -5.36 -9.39 9.56
C LEU A 67 -5.36 -7.89 9.24
N ALA A 68 -6.55 -7.27 9.18
CA ALA A 68 -6.66 -5.83 9.06
C ALA A 68 -6.17 -5.12 10.34
N GLU A 69 -6.50 -5.65 11.52
CA GLU A 69 -6.02 -5.12 12.80
C GLU A 69 -4.49 -5.22 12.93
N LEU A 70 -3.89 -6.35 12.54
CA LEU A 70 -2.43 -6.51 12.53
C LEU A 70 -1.75 -5.57 11.53
N SER A 71 -2.33 -5.36 10.35
CA SER A 71 -1.86 -4.37 9.38
C SER A 71 -1.85 -2.95 9.96
N THR A 72 -2.94 -2.58 10.64
CA THR A 72 -3.06 -1.28 11.32
C THR A 72 -2.05 -1.13 12.46
N LYS A 73 -1.81 -2.21 13.24
CA LYS A 73 -0.86 -2.25 14.35
C LYS A 73 0.61 -2.28 13.90
N ALA A 74 0.91 -2.79 12.71
CA ALA A 74 2.25 -2.82 12.10
C ALA A 74 2.67 -1.45 11.54
N TYR A 75 1.72 -0.54 11.30
CA TYR A 75 1.96 0.86 10.92
C TYR A 75 1.55 1.88 12.01
N PRO A 76 2.03 1.75 13.27
CA PRO A 76 1.61 2.63 14.36
C PRO A 76 2.08 4.08 14.14
N ARG A 77 3.23 4.28 13.47
CA ARG A 77 3.82 5.60 13.21
C ARG A 77 3.05 6.46 12.19
N VAL A 78 2.16 5.89 11.39
CA VAL A 78 1.25 6.69 10.54
C VAL A 78 0.12 7.27 11.39
N ALA A 79 -0.23 6.59 12.49
CA ALA A 79 -1.27 7.01 13.43
C ALA A 79 -0.78 7.97 14.53
N GLU A 80 0.50 7.91 14.93
CA GLU A 80 1.00 8.62 16.13
C GLU A 80 1.84 9.89 15.88
N ARG A 81 2.45 10.10 14.71
CA ARG A 81 3.54 11.10 14.58
C ARG A 81 3.14 12.56 14.31
N VAL A 82 1.93 12.96 14.68
CA VAL A 82 1.47 14.36 14.54
C VAL A 82 0.46 14.67 15.64
N GLY A 83 0.98 14.70 16.88
CA GLY A 83 0.51 15.66 17.89
C GLY A 83 1.07 17.03 17.57
#